data_AF-A0A495Z1B0-F1
#
_entry.id   AF-A0A495Z1B0-F1
#
_cell.length_a   1.000
_cell.length_b   1.000
_cell.length_c   1.000
_cell.angle_alpha   90.00
_cell.angle_beta   90.00
_cell.angle_gamma   90.00
#
_symmetry.space_group_name_H-M   'P 1'
#
loop_
_entity.id
_entity.type
_entity.pdbx_description
1 polymer ?
#
loop_
_entity_poly.entity_id
_entity_poly.type
_entity_poly.pdbx_seq_one_letter_code
_entity_poly.pdbx_strand_id
1 'polypeptide(L)'
;MKLSENQRIVEDLKQILQDYDYLEYDEARPNRDATFEGLSIKVTSDADRDVQVITDICHRLETVTCRKYFFSYGGRYTGSDNLDEVWSFFTLREVRHEKQSV
;
A
#
# COMPACT_ATOMS: atom_id res chain seq x y z
N MET A 1 -16.42 12.68 -16.95
CA MET A 1 -15.35 11.70 -17.26
C MET A 1 -15.46 10.54 -16.27
N LYS A 2 -15.35 9.30 -16.72
CA LYS A 2 -15.28 8.13 -15.82
C LYS A 2 -13.83 7.94 -15.39
N LEU A 3 -13.57 7.89 -14.09
CA LEU A 3 -12.27 7.48 -13.56
C LEU A 3 -11.95 6.05 -14.03
N SER A 4 -10.69 5.80 -14.37
CA SER A 4 -10.20 4.44 -14.59
C SER A 4 -10.34 3.62 -13.30
N GLU A 5 -10.38 2.30 -13.39
CA GLU A 5 -10.50 1.44 -12.20
C GLU A 5 -9.36 1.69 -11.20
N ASN A 6 -8.14 1.89 -11.71
CA ASN A 6 -6.98 2.20 -10.88
C ASN A 6 -7.11 3.55 -10.15
N GLN A 7 -7.70 4.55 -10.80
CA GLN A 7 -7.98 5.83 -10.14
C GLN A 7 -9.01 5.66 -9.02
N ARG A 8 -10.02 4.80 -9.18
CA ARG A 8 -11.01 4.54 -8.13
C ARG A 8 -10.38 3.87 -6.91
N ILE A 9 -9.54 2.85 -7.14
CA ILE A 9 -8.82 2.15 -6.07
C ILE A 9 -7.94 3.11 -5.27
N VAL A 10 -7.27 4.05 -5.95
CA VAL A 10 -6.46 5.09 -5.27
C VAL A 10 -7.33 6.00 -4.42
N GLU A 11 -8.50 6.42 -4.91
CA GLU A 11 -9.41 7.26 -4.12
C GLU A 11 -10.02 6.50 -2.94
N ASP A 12 -10.38 5.22 -3.11
CA ASP A 12 -10.86 4.36 -2.02
C ASP A 12 -9.77 4.19 -0.94
N LEU A 13 -8.51 3.99 -1.36
CA LEU A 13 -7.37 3.95 -0.44
C LEU A 13 -7.21 5.29 0.29
N LYS A 14 -7.23 6.42 -0.44
CA LYS A 14 -7.14 7.76 0.18
C LYS A 14 -8.22 7.98 1.23
N GLN A 15 -9.45 7.51 0.98
CA GLN A 15 -10.53 7.58 1.98
C GLN A 15 -10.23 6.74 3.22
N ILE A 16 -9.74 5.51 3.06
CA ILE A 16 -9.34 4.66 4.20
C ILE A 16 -8.24 5.33 5.03
N LEU A 17 -7.27 5.97 4.37
CA LEU A 17 -6.14 6.63 5.04
C LEU A 17 -6.56 7.87 5.85
N GLN A 18 -7.74 8.45 5.63
CA GLN A 18 -8.22 9.61 6.42
C GLN A 18 -8.41 9.28 7.91
N ASP A 19 -8.54 8.01 8.26
CA ASP A 19 -8.62 7.56 9.66
C ASP A 19 -7.25 7.54 10.37
N TYR A 20 -6.17 7.81 9.63
CA TYR A 20 -4.79 7.73 10.09
C TYR A 20 -4.05 9.03 9.76
N ASP A 21 -3.91 9.93 10.74
CA ASP A 21 -3.32 11.28 10.56
C ASP A 21 -1.81 11.29 10.21
N TYR A 22 -1.17 10.12 10.27
CA TYR A 22 0.24 9.91 9.96
C TYR A 22 0.47 9.10 8.67
N LEU A 23 -0.58 8.79 7.90
CA LEU A 23 -0.47 8.01 6.67
C LEU A 23 -1.01 8.79 5.47
N GLU A 24 -0.27 8.75 4.38
CA GLU A 24 -0.67 9.38 3.12
C GLU A 24 -0.34 8.49 1.93
N TYR A 25 -1.17 8.53 0.90
CA TYR A 25 -0.84 7.90 -0.38
C TYR A 25 0.38 8.60 -1.01
N ASP A 26 1.40 7.84 -1.38
CA ASP A 26 2.64 8.38 -1.95
C ASP A 26 2.51 8.54 -3.47
N GLU A 27 2.06 9.72 -3.90
CA GLU A 27 1.95 10.09 -5.32
C GLU A 27 3.31 10.25 -6.01
N ALA A 28 4.38 10.50 -5.24
CA ALA A 28 5.72 10.80 -5.73
C ALA A 28 6.57 9.54 -5.96
N ARG A 29 6.12 8.38 -5.46
CA ARG A 29 6.59 7.06 -5.87
C ARG A 29 5.65 6.49 -6.93
N PRO A 30 5.76 6.93 -8.19
CA PRO A 30 5.08 6.25 -9.26
C PRO A 30 5.59 4.81 -9.29
N ASN A 31 4.67 3.87 -9.51
CA ASN A 31 4.95 2.49 -9.87
C ASN A 31 6.14 2.41 -10.83
N ARG A 32 7.34 2.14 -10.29
CA ARG A 32 8.57 2.05 -11.10
C ARG A 32 8.71 0.68 -11.74
N ASP A 33 7.91 -0.31 -11.36
CA ASP A 33 7.81 -1.58 -12.05
C ASP A 33 6.62 -1.57 -13.00
N ALA A 34 6.92 -1.59 -14.31
CA ALA A 34 5.94 -1.70 -15.40
C ALA A 34 5.11 -3.00 -15.36
N THR A 35 5.41 -3.90 -14.43
CA THR A 35 4.78 -5.21 -14.24
C THR A 35 3.95 -5.33 -12.97
N PHE A 36 3.97 -4.34 -12.06
CA PHE A 36 3.25 -4.43 -10.79
C PHE A 36 2.69 -3.08 -10.34
N GLU A 37 1.36 -2.97 -10.26
CA GLU A 37 0.69 -1.77 -9.76
C GLU A 37 0.60 -1.82 -8.23
N GLY A 38 1.67 -1.43 -7.55
CA GLY A 38 1.70 -1.24 -6.10
C GLY A 38 1.10 0.11 -5.70
N LEU A 39 0.30 0.11 -4.63
CA LEU A 39 -0.19 1.32 -3.96
C LEU A 39 0.77 1.66 -2.82
N SER A 40 1.56 2.71 -2.97
CA SER A 40 2.53 3.11 -1.94
C SER A 40 1.88 4.06 -0.94
N ILE A 41 2.10 3.78 0.34
CA ILE A 41 1.66 4.62 1.46
C ILE A 41 2.91 5.06 2.22
N LYS A 42 3.10 6.37 2.38
CA LYS A 42 4.18 6.96 3.17
C LYS A 42 3.69 7.21 4.60
N VAL A 43 4.61 7.06 5.55
CA VAL A 43 4.42 7.44 6.95
C VAL A 43 4.94 8.86 7.13
N THR A 44 4.08 9.78 7.57
CA THR A 44 4.37 11.22 7.63
C THR A 44 4.80 11.72 9.01
N SER A 45 4.62 10.91 10.05
CA SER A 45 5.07 11.23 11.41
C SER A 45 5.46 9.98 12.19
N ASP A 46 6.14 10.16 13.32
CA ASP A 46 6.58 9.08 14.23
C ASP A 46 5.45 8.53 15.11
N ALA A 47 4.26 8.33 14.54
CA ALA A 47 3.18 7.64 15.23
C ALA A 47 3.52 6.16 15.50
N ASP A 48 2.74 5.51 16.37
CA ASP A 48 2.90 4.08 16.67
C ASP A 48 2.75 3.25 15.38
N ARG A 49 3.88 2.77 14.88
CA ARG A 49 3.98 1.96 13.67
C ARG A 49 3.61 0.52 14.01
N ASP A 50 2.35 0.17 13.77
CA ASP A 50 1.82 -1.17 14.03
C ASP A 50 1.49 -1.91 12.72
N VAL A 51 2.00 -3.13 12.60
CA VAL A 51 1.62 -4.06 11.51
C VAL A 51 0.12 -4.34 11.48
N GLN A 52 -0.56 -4.24 12.62
CA GLN A 52 -2.01 -4.39 12.71
C GLN A 52 -2.74 -3.29 11.92
N VAL A 53 -2.22 -2.05 11.93
CA VAL A 53 -2.79 -0.95 11.14
C VAL A 53 -2.68 -1.24 9.65
N ILE A 54 -1.54 -1.75 9.20
CA ILE A 54 -1.34 -2.10 7.79
C ILE A 54 -2.25 -3.26 7.37
N THR A 55 -2.43 -4.22 8.27
CA THR A 55 -3.34 -5.35 8.06
C THR A 55 -4.80 -4.88 7.98
N ASP A 56 -5.23 -3.94 8.84
CA ASP A 56 -6.55 -3.32 8.79
C ASP A 56 -6.78 -2.57 7.47
N ILE A 57 -5.85 -1.69 7.08
CA ILE A 57 -5.93 -0.95 5.82
C ILE A 57 -6.04 -1.91 4.64
N CYS A 58 -5.26 -3.00 4.64
CA CYS A 58 -5.32 -4.05 3.63
C CYS A 58 -6.72 -4.66 3.54
N HIS A 59 -7.27 -5.16 4.66
CA HIS A 59 -8.61 -5.77 4.69
C HIS A 59 -9.74 -4.82 4.31
N ARG A 60 -9.64 -3.55 4.72
CA ARG A 60 -10.61 -2.52 4.33
C ARG A 60 -10.57 -2.27 2.83
N LEU A 61 -9.38 -2.18 2.24
CA LEU A 61 -9.23 -2.03 0.80
C LEU A 61 -9.76 -3.26 0.05
N GLU A 62 -9.51 -4.48 0.55
CA GLU A 62 -10.09 -5.70 -0.01
C GLU A 62 -11.62 -5.67 0.00
N THR A 63 -12.20 -5.18 1.10
CA THR A 63 -13.66 -5.10 1.28
C THR A 63 -14.31 -4.13 0.30
N VAL A 64 -13.74 -2.94 0.11
CA VAL A 64 -14.35 -1.90 -0.74
C VAL A 64 -14.12 -2.16 -2.24
N THR A 65 -13.01 -2.81 -2.59
CA THR A 65 -12.66 -3.07 -4.00
C THR A 65 -13.06 -4.48 -4.48
N CYS A 66 -13.41 -5.38 -3.56
CA CYS A 66 -13.59 -6.82 -3.82
C CYS A 66 -12.35 -7.50 -4.45
N ARG A 67 -11.14 -6.97 -4.19
CA ARG A 67 -9.86 -7.50 -4.67
C ARG A 67 -9.04 -8.03 -3.50
N LYS A 68 -8.03 -8.84 -3.77
CA LYS A 68 -7.11 -9.37 -2.75
C LYS A 68 -5.81 -8.61 -2.78
N TYR A 69 -5.25 -8.29 -1.61
CA TYR A 69 -4.01 -7.54 -1.49
C TYR A 69 -3.05 -8.22 -0.51
N PHE A 70 -1.75 -8.02 -0.74
CA PHE A 70 -0.69 -8.28 0.24
C PHE A 70 0.17 -7.03 0.39
N PHE A 71 0.87 -6.89 1.51
CA PHE A 71 1.72 -5.74 1.76
C PHE A 71 3.20 -6.11 1.81
N SER A 72 4.05 -5.14 1.47
CA SER A 72 5.50 -5.21 1.62
C SER A 72 6.04 -3.90 2.20
N TYR A 73 7.04 -3.99 3.07
CA TYR A 73 7.82 -2.85 3.56
C TYR A 73 8.99 -2.59 2.62
N GLY A 74 9.44 -1.34 2.52
CA GLY A 74 10.45 -1.00 1.52
C GLY A 74 11.77 -0.44 2.03
N GLY A 75 12.11 -0.71 3.29
CA GLY A 75 13.52 -0.77 3.66
C GLY A 75 14.15 -2.07 3.15
N ARG A 76 15.44 -2.02 2.78
CA ARG A 76 16.23 -3.25 2.77
C ARG A 76 16.30 -3.74 4.22
N TYR A 77 16.33 -5.06 4.41
CA TYR A 77 16.61 -5.64 5.72
C TYR A 77 18.01 -6.23 5.67
N THR A 78 18.94 -5.50 6.25
CA THR A 78 20.31 -5.84 6.56
C THR A 78 20.45 -5.60 8.06
N GLY A 79 21.28 -6.38 8.77
CA GLY A 79 21.35 -6.37 10.24
C GLY A 79 21.78 -5.04 10.88
N SER A 80 21.94 -3.97 10.10
CA SER A 80 22.30 -2.61 10.48
C SER A 80 21.24 -1.56 10.10
N ASP A 81 20.07 -1.97 9.57
CA ASP A 81 19.15 -1.00 8.97
C ASP A 81 18.40 -0.17 10.01
N ASN A 82 18.22 1.10 9.64
CA ASN A 82 17.41 2.03 10.39
C ASN A 82 15.94 1.61 10.27
N LEU A 83 15.37 1.10 11.37
CA LEU A 83 13.96 0.70 11.41
C LEU A 83 13.05 1.87 11.00
N ASP A 84 13.44 3.12 11.26
CA ASP A 84 12.68 4.29 10.80
C ASP A 84 12.61 4.38 9.27
N GLU A 85 13.66 3.98 8.57
CA GLU A 85 13.69 3.95 7.11
C GLU A 85 12.83 2.80 6.57
N VAL A 86 12.87 1.63 7.21
CA VAL A 86 12.04 0.47 6.85
C VAL A 86 10.55 0.77 6.97
N TRP A 87 10.17 1.52 8.01
CA TRP A 87 8.78 1.90 8.28
C TRP A 87 8.35 3.21 7.62
N SER A 88 9.25 3.92 6.94
CA SER A 88 8.92 5.19 6.28
C SER A 88 7.88 5.05 5.17
N PHE A 89 7.65 3.84 4.66
CA PHE A 89 6.59 3.51 3.72
C PHE A 89 6.29 2.01 3.67
N PHE A 90 5.11 1.68 3.19
CA PHE A 90 4.74 0.33 2.80
C PHE A 90 3.96 0.35 1.48
N THR A 91 3.88 -0.80 0.82
CA THR A 91 3.20 -0.94 -0.47
C THR A 91 2.17 -2.05 -0.39
N LEU A 92 0.93 -1.76 -0.81
CA LEU A 92 -0.10 -2.76 -1.04
C LEU A 92 -0.07 -3.23 -2.49
N ARG A 93 -0.21 -4.52 -2.71
CA ARG A 93 -0.07 -5.18 -4.00
C ARG A 93 -1.24 -6.11 -4.23
N GLU A 94 -1.94 -5.93 -5.35
CA GLU A 94 -3.05 -6.81 -5.74
C GLU A 94 -2.54 -8.22 -6.03
N VAL A 95 -3.19 -9.24 -5.46
CA VAL A 95 -2.96 -10.65 -5.80
C VAL A 95 -3.66 -10.95 -7.11
N ARG A 96 -2.92 -10.85 -8.23
CA ARG A 96 -3.40 -11.32 -9.53
C ARG A 96 -3.13 -12.82 -9.63
N HIS A 97 -4.19 -13.63 -9.61
CA HIS A 97 -4.07 -15.02 -10.02
C HIS A 97 -3.83 -15.05 -11.52
N GLU A 98 -2.56 -15.13 -11.94
CA GLU A 98 -2.28 -15.61 -13.29
C GLU A 98 -2.83 -17.03 -13.38
N LYS A 99 -3.77 -17.26 -14.31
CA LYS A 99 -4.08 -18.62 -14.73
C LYS A 99 -2.77 -19.21 -15.25
N GLN A 100 -2.15 -20.09 -14.48
CA GLN A 100 -1.17 -21.02 -15.04
C GLN A 100 -1.93 -21.87 -16.05
N SER A 101 -1.76 -21.54 -17.33
CA SER A 101 -2.13 -22.43 -18.42
C SER A 101 -1.28 -23.70 -18.24
N VAL A 102 -1.92 -24.78 -17.82
CA VAL A 102 -1.37 -26.14 -17.84
C VAL A 102 -1.34 -26.64 -19.28
#